data_AF-A0A1Q5HHU9-F1
#
_entry.id   AF-A0A1Q5HHU9-F1
#
_cell.length_a   1.000
_cell.length_b   1.000
_cell.length_c   1.000
_cell.angle_alpha   90.00
_cell.angle_beta   90.00
_cell.angle_gamma   90.00
#
_symmetry.space_group_name_H-M   'P 1'
#
loop_
_entity.id
_entity.type
_entity.pdbx_description
1 polymer ?
#
loop_
_entity_poly.entity_id
_entity_poly.type
_entity_poly.pdbx_seq_one_letter_code
_entity_poly.pdbx_strand_id
1 'polypeptide(L)'
;MQDASLASLTKVQHLSVIGEQTTDNAGTFVASMVQSRCNLVVLSGQAPGAAATAASARFPAQQFVAVGDQPSDSRANVTWVAGSPDAVRIKVRDAVLDAARAAER
;
A
#
# COMPACT_ATOMS: atom_id res chain seq x y z
N MET A 1 -1.05 8.87 -7.17
CA MET A 1 -2.46 8.53 -6.84
C MET A 1 -3.46 9.30 -7.69
N GLN A 2 -3.37 10.63 -7.82
CA GLN A 2 -4.29 11.41 -8.67
C GLN A 2 -4.31 10.91 -10.13
N ASP A 3 -3.14 10.73 -10.75
CA ASP A 3 -3.04 10.25 -12.14
C ASP A 3 -3.76 8.92 -12.39
N ALA A 4 -3.67 7.99 -11.45
CA ALA A 4 -4.29 6.68 -11.56
C ALA A 4 -5.81 6.74 -11.37
N SER A 5 -6.29 7.61 -10.46
CA SER A 5 -7.74 7.81 -10.25
C SER A 5 -8.40 8.41 -11.51
N LEU A 6 -7.76 9.39 -12.14
CA LEU A 6 -8.21 9.98 -13.41
C LEU A 6 -8.30 8.93 -14.53
N ALA A 7 -7.40 7.96 -14.54
CA ALA A 7 -7.31 6.95 -15.58
C ALA A 7 -8.22 5.71 -15.37
N SER A 8 -8.72 5.48 -14.15
CA SER A 8 -9.39 4.20 -13.81
C SER A 8 -10.73 4.33 -13.09
N LEU A 9 -11.25 5.55 -12.88
CA LEU A 9 -12.43 5.84 -12.06
C LEU A 9 -12.35 5.23 -10.63
N THR A 10 -11.15 4.83 -10.19
CA THR A 10 -10.93 4.20 -8.89
C THR A 10 -11.05 5.23 -7.78
N LYS A 11 -11.83 4.91 -6.74
CA LYS A 11 -11.92 5.69 -5.51
C LYS A 11 -10.59 5.64 -4.77
N VAL A 12 -10.00 6.81 -4.49
CA VAL A 12 -8.80 6.92 -3.67
C VAL A 12 -9.20 7.35 -2.26
N GLN A 13 -8.72 6.62 -1.26
CA GLN A 13 -8.80 7.02 0.16
C GLN A 13 -7.39 7.18 0.72
N HIS A 14 -7.24 8.17 1.59
CA HIS A 14 -5.96 8.48 2.24
C HIS A 14 -6.16 8.52 3.74
N LEU A 15 -5.27 7.86 4.47
CA LEU A 15 -5.25 7.84 5.93
C LEU A 15 -3.81 8.04 6.40
N SER A 16 -3.57 9.14 7.11
CA SER A 16 -2.29 9.40 7.76
C SER A 16 -2.20 8.63 9.07
N VAL A 17 -1.05 8.00 9.33
CA VAL A 17 -0.73 7.48 10.67
C VAL A 17 -0.49 8.66 11.59
N ILE A 18 -1.33 8.81 12.62
CA ILE A 18 -1.21 9.87 13.62
C ILE A 18 -0.36 9.35 14.78
N GLY A 19 0.55 10.20 15.29
CA GLY A 19 1.43 9.86 16.40
C GLY A 19 2.76 9.26 15.96
N GLU A 20 3.35 8.45 16.83
CA GLU A 20 4.68 7.90 16.64
C GLU A 20 4.76 7.00 15.39
N GLN A 21 5.83 7.14 14.60
CA GLN A 21 6.02 6.35 13.39
C GLN A 21 6.66 5.00 13.71
N THR A 22 5.90 4.15 14.41
CA THR A 22 6.28 2.78 14.77
C THR A 22 5.38 1.76 14.08
N THR A 23 5.89 0.54 13.92
CA THR A 23 5.13 -0.60 13.35
C THR A 23 3.84 -0.85 14.13
N ASP A 24 3.92 -0.84 15.46
CA ASP A 24 2.78 -1.11 16.34
C ASP A 24 1.69 -0.04 16.19
N ASN A 25 2.08 1.24 16.19
CA ASN A 25 1.11 2.32 15.99
C ASN A 25 0.46 2.24 14.60
N ALA A 26 1.28 2.06 13.56
CA ALA A 26 0.80 2.02 12.17
C ALA A 26 -0.15 0.84 11.89
N GLY A 27 -0.03 -0.27 12.62
CA GLY A 27 -0.84 -1.48 12.43
C GLY A 27 -2.36 -1.24 12.45
N THR A 28 -2.84 -0.39 13.37
CA THR A 28 -4.28 -0.07 13.48
C THR A 28 -4.79 0.69 12.25
N PHE A 29 -3.98 1.60 11.70
CA PHE A 29 -4.32 2.37 10.50
C PHE A 29 -4.32 1.47 9.25
N VAL A 30 -3.33 0.57 9.13
CA VAL A 30 -3.30 -0.44 8.06
C VAL A 30 -4.54 -1.32 8.10
N ALA A 31 -4.89 -1.85 9.27
CA ALA A 31 -6.09 -2.67 9.44
C ALA A 31 -7.38 -1.92 9.07
N SER A 32 -7.45 -0.61 9.33
CA SER A 32 -8.60 0.23 8.98
C SER A 32 -8.74 0.39 7.46
N MET A 33 -7.62 0.53 6.74
CA MET A 33 -7.61 0.59 5.27
C MET A 33 -8.11 -0.72 4.64
N VAL A 34 -7.69 -1.87 5.18
CA VAL A 34 -8.17 -3.18 4.72
C VAL A 34 -9.67 -3.33 4.97
N GLN A 35 -10.13 -2.95 6.16
CA GLN A 35 -11.56 -3.00 6.53
C GLN A 35 -12.43 -2.05 5.70
N SER A 36 -11.85 -0.96 5.19
CA SER A 36 -12.51 -0.04 4.24
C SER A 36 -12.69 -0.63 2.83
N ARG A 37 -12.28 -1.90 2.63
CA ARG A 37 -12.37 -2.65 1.37
C ARG A 37 -11.61 -2.02 0.21
N CYS A 38 -10.45 -1.43 0.49
CA CYS A 38 -9.51 -1.02 -0.55
C CYS A 38 -8.93 -2.25 -1.26
N ASN A 39 -9.08 -2.35 -2.58
CA ASN A 39 -8.48 -3.44 -3.38
C ASN A 39 -6.94 -3.42 -3.34
N LEU A 40 -6.35 -2.24 -3.19
CA LEU A 40 -4.92 -2.03 -3.04
C LEU A 40 -4.66 -1.01 -1.92
N VAL A 41 -3.69 -1.30 -1.05
CA VAL A 41 -3.26 -0.37 0.00
C VAL A 41 -1.81 0.07 -0.28
N VAL A 42 -1.60 1.37 -0.46
CA VAL A 42 -0.28 1.97 -0.68
C VAL A 42 0.20 2.62 0.62
N LEU A 43 1.43 2.33 1.02
CA LEU A 43 2.01 2.72 2.30
C LEU A 43 3.28 3.54 2.02
N SER A 44 3.34 4.75 2.55
CA SER A 44 4.50 5.62 2.39
C SER A 44 5.32 5.63 3.66
N GLY A 45 6.55 5.09 3.61
CA GLY A 45 7.48 5.06 4.73
C GLY A 45 7.63 3.69 5.39
N GLN A 46 8.69 3.57 6.19
CA GLN A 46 9.15 2.29 6.76
C GLN A 46 8.17 1.70 7.77
N ALA A 47 7.72 2.48 8.75
CA ALA A 47 6.81 2.01 9.80
C ALA A 47 5.48 1.43 9.25
N PRO A 48 4.73 2.13 8.38
CA PRO A 48 3.51 1.56 7.79
C PRO A 48 3.81 0.39 6.83
N GLY A 49 4.94 0.40 6.13
CA GLY A 49 5.38 -0.74 5.31
C GLY A 49 5.63 -2.00 6.14
N ALA A 50 6.38 -1.88 7.24
CA ALA A 50 6.62 -2.97 8.18
C ALA A 50 5.32 -3.47 8.83
N ALA A 51 4.40 -2.55 9.17
CA ALA A 51 3.10 -2.91 9.72
C ALA A 51 2.26 -3.72 8.74
N ALA A 52 2.32 -3.39 7.44
CA ALA A 52 1.66 -4.20 6.41
C ALA A 52 2.32 -5.55 6.20
N THR A 53 3.65 -5.64 6.26
CA THR A 53 4.35 -6.93 6.27
C THR A 53 3.87 -7.81 7.44
N ALA A 54 3.71 -7.26 8.64
CA ALA A 54 3.14 -7.99 9.78
C ALA A 54 1.67 -8.37 9.55
N ALA A 55 0.86 -7.45 9.01
CA ALA A 55 -0.57 -7.68 8.75
C ALA A 55 -0.83 -8.64 7.57
N SER A 56 0.12 -8.80 6.66
CA SER A 56 -0.01 -9.56 5.41
C SER A 56 -0.42 -11.01 5.63
N ALA A 57 0.05 -11.63 6.71
CA ALA A 57 -0.31 -13.00 7.10
C ALA A 57 -1.78 -13.11 7.53
N ARG A 58 -2.34 -12.06 8.14
CA ARG A 58 -3.75 -11.98 8.54
C ARG A 58 -4.67 -11.66 7.36
N PHE A 59 -4.14 -10.99 6.33
CA PHE A 59 -4.90 -10.55 5.16
C PHE A 59 -4.26 -11.08 3.86
N PRO A 60 -4.23 -12.41 3.63
CA PRO A 60 -3.51 -12.99 2.49
C PRO A 60 -4.09 -12.61 1.13
N ALA A 61 -5.38 -12.25 1.07
CA ALA A 61 -6.04 -11.77 -0.14
C ALA A 61 -5.77 -10.27 -0.43
N GLN A 62 -5.26 -9.51 0.54
CA GLN A 62 -4.99 -8.09 0.38
C GLN A 62 -3.65 -7.86 -0.30
N GLN A 63 -3.64 -7.00 -1.31
CA GLN A 63 -2.43 -6.51 -1.97
C GLN A 63 -1.94 -5.23 -1.28
N PHE A 64 -0.65 -5.18 -0.99
CA PHE A 64 0.03 -4.01 -0.41
C PHE A 64 1.18 -3.54 -1.30
N VAL A 65 1.36 -2.22 -1.40
CA VAL A 65 2.55 -1.59 -1.98
C VAL A 65 3.18 -0.69 -0.93
N ALA A 66 4.40 -0.99 -0.53
CA ALA A 66 5.15 -0.20 0.45
C ALA A 66 6.25 0.60 -0.26
N VAL A 67 6.32 1.91 0.03
CA VAL A 67 7.34 2.81 -0.51
C VAL A 67 8.44 2.98 0.53
N GLY A 68 9.64 2.57 0.16
CA GLY A 68 10.82 2.55 1.02
C GLY A 68 11.71 1.35 0.71
N ASP A 69 12.82 1.25 1.43
CA ASP A 69 13.72 0.10 1.38
C ASP A 69 13.02 -1.17 1.85
N GLN A 70 13.19 -2.25 1.09
CA GLN A 70 12.61 -3.55 1.41
C GLN A 70 13.31 -4.16 2.63
N PRO A 71 12.56 -4.56 3.69
CA PRO A 71 13.12 -5.30 4.81
C PRO A 71 13.43 -6.75 4.41
N SER A 72 14.28 -7.42 5.20
CA SER A 72 14.65 -8.82 4.98
C SER A 72 13.46 -9.78 5.04
N ASP A 73 12.46 -9.50 5.88
CA ASP A 73 11.28 -10.35 6.10
C ASP A 73 10.08 -9.94 5.24
N SER A 74 10.30 -9.58 3.97
CA SER A 74 9.19 -9.25 3.05
C SER A 74 8.27 -10.46 2.78
N ARG A 75 7.02 -10.17 2.42
CA ARG A 75 5.95 -11.17 2.20
C ARG A 75 5.41 -11.06 0.78
N ALA A 76 4.91 -12.17 0.22
CA ALA A 76 4.56 -12.26 -1.19
C ALA A 76 3.46 -11.28 -1.64
N ASN A 77 2.54 -10.90 -0.75
CA ASN A 77 1.49 -9.91 -1.01
C ASN A 77 1.87 -8.47 -0.62
N VAL A 78 3.16 -8.21 -0.36
CA VAL A 78 3.71 -6.86 -0.10
C VAL A 78 4.80 -6.55 -1.12
N THR A 79 4.50 -5.66 -2.06
CA THR A 79 5.48 -5.19 -3.05
C THR A 79 6.19 -3.95 -2.52
N TRP A 80 7.51 -4.01 -2.42
CA TRP A 80 8.32 -2.88 -1.99
C TRP A 80 8.85 -2.09 -3.19
N VAL A 81 8.70 -0.77 -3.10
CA VAL A 81 9.05 0.16 -4.16
C VAL A 81 10.04 1.19 -3.61
N ALA A 82 11.25 1.16 -4.14
CA ALA A 82 12.30 2.14 -3.88
C ALA A 82 12.83 2.73 -5.19
N GLY A 83 13.58 3.84 -5.07
CA GLY A 83 14.23 4.55 -6.17
C GLY A 83 13.99 6.05 -6.14
N SER A 84 14.22 6.72 -7.27
CA SER A 84 13.93 8.15 -7.41
C SER A 84 12.43 8.44 -7.26
N PRO A 85 12.05 9.68 -6.89
CA PRO A 85 10.64 10.06 -6.77
C PRO A 85 9.81 9.75 -8.02
N ASP A 86 10.36 9.94 -9.22
CA ASP A 86 9.70 9.60 -10.48
C ASP A 86 9.52 8.10 -10.67
N ALA A 87 10.55 7.30 -10.36
CA ALA A 87 10.46 5.85 -10.44
C ALA A 87 9.40 5.29 -9.47
N VAL A 88 9.34 5.82 -8.25
CA VAL A 88 8.32 5.47 -7.26
C VAL A 88 6.92 5.85 -7.78
N ARG A 89 6.74 7.08 -8.30
CA ARG A 89 5.47 7.54 -8.86
C ARG A 89 4.97 6.61 -9.97
N ILE A 90 5.83 6.25 -10.92
CA ILE A 90 5.50 5.36 -12.04
C ILE A 90 5.09 3.99 -11.52
N LYS A 91 5.92 3.35 -10.68
CA LYS A 91 5.62 2.01 -10.14
C LYS A 91 4.32 1.96 -9.33
N VAL A 92 4.06 2.97 -8.50
CA VAL A 92 2.81 3.06 -7.74
C VAL A 92 1.62 3.28 -8.67
N ARG A 93 1.74 4.15 -9.68
CA ARG A 93 0.68 4.35 -10.68
C ARG A 93 0.34 3.05 -11.38
N ASP A 94 1.34 2.32 -11.86
CA ASP A 94 1.16 1.08 -12.60
C ASP A 94 0.50 0.01 -11.72
N ALA A 95 0.93 -0.13 -10.46
CA ALA A 95 0.28 -1.03 -9.49
C ALA A 95 -1.21 -0.70 -9.24
N VAL A 96 -1.56 0.60 -9.17
CA VAL A 96 -2.97 1.02 -9.03
C VAL A 96 -3.78 0.67 -10.27
N LEU A 97 -3.22 0.88 -11.48
CA LEU A 97 -3.90 0.54 -12.73
C LEU A 97 -4.14 -0.97 -12.86
N ASP A 98 -3.17 -1.79 -12.47
CA ASP A 98 -3.32 -3.25 -12.50
C ASP A 98 -4.37 -3.72 -11.48
N ALA A 99 -4.39 -3.14 -10.28
CA ALA A 99 -5.41 -3.44 -9.27
C ALA A 99 -6.82 -3.04 -9.73
N ALA A 100 -6.96 -1.89 -10.41
CA ALA A 100 -8.25 -1.45 -10.97
C ALA A 100 -8.78 -2.45 -12.01
N ARG A 101 -7.94 -2.84 -12.98
CA ARG A 101 -8.28 -3.84 -14.01
C ARG A 101 -8.59 -5.22 -13.43
N ALA A 102 -8.01 -5.58 -12.29
CA ALA A 102 -8.30 -6.82 -11.60
C ALA A 102 -9.67 -6.79 -10.90
N ALA A 103 -10.12 -5.62 -10.44
CA ALA A 103 -11.41 -5.45 -9.76
C ALA A 103 -12.61 -5.39 -10.72
N GLU A 104 -12.38 -5.12 -12.00
CA GLU A 104 -13.40 -5.10 -13.05
C GLU A 104 -13.74 -6.50 -13.62
N ARG A 105 -12.98 -7.52 -13.23
CA ARG A 105 -13.17 -8.91 -13.66
C ARG A 105 -13.98 -9.71 -12.66
#